data_AF-A0A5J9TUW1-F1
#
_entry.id   AF-A0A5J9TUW1-F1
#
_cell.length_a   1.000
_cell.length_b   1.000
_cell.length_c   1.000
_cell.angle_alpha   90.00
_cell.angle_beta   90.00
_cell.angle_gamma   90.00
#
_symmetry.space_group_name_H-M   'P 1'
#
loop_
_entity.id
_entity.type
_entity.pdbx_description
1 polymer ?
#
loop_
_entity_poly.entity_id
_entity_poly.type
_entity_poly.pdbx_seq_one_letter_code
_entity_poly.pdbx_strand_id
1 'polypeptide(L)'
;MVMREEDFKPGPFYLGRASRPVCLVAFLWICYTCCVFMLPTSYPIKTDTFNYAPVALSVCLGLIMLWWVVDARQWFKGPVRNIDEHNGNAKV
;
A
#
# COMPACT_ATOMS: atom_id res chain seq x y z
N MET A 1 8.88 0.78 -13.36
CA MET A 1 8.33 1.89 -14.16
C MET A 1 7.81 2.93 -13.18
N VAL A 2 8.51 4.06 -13.06
CA VAL A 2 8.00 5.24 -12.34
C VAL A 2 7.63 6.24 -13.43
N MET A 3 6.36 6.64 -13.51
CA MET A 3 5.93 7.72 -14.40
C MET A 3 6.53 9.03 -13.89
N ARG A 4 7.05 9.85 -14.80
CA ARG A 4 7.60 11.17 -14.45
C ARG A 4 6.45 12.06 -13.98
N GLU A 5 6.69 12.87 -12.95
CA GLU A 5 5.66 13.74 -12.34
C GLU A 5 5.04 14.72 -13.34
N GLU A 6 5.80 15.06 -14.39
CA GLU A 6 5.36 15.91 -15.51
C GLU A 6 4.35 15.24 -16.46
N ASP A 7 4.34 13.90 -16.54
CA ASP A 7 3.41 13.12 -17.38
C ASP A 7 2.15 12.68 -16.60
N PHE A 8 2.10 12.95 -15.30
CA PHE A 8 1.02 12.53 -14.42
C PHE A 8 -0.17 13.50 -14.53
N LYS A 9 -1.24 13.08 -15.20
CA LYS A 9 -2.51 13.81 -15.19
C LYS A 9 -3.25 13.52 -13.88
N PRO A 10 -3.38 14.49 -12.96
CA PRO A 10 -4.03 14.25 -11.68
C PRO A 10 -5.52 13.94 -11.88
N GLY A 11 -6.02 12.94 -11.16
CA GLY A 11 -7.45 12.65 -11.10
C GLY A 11 -8.23 13.73 -10.34
N PRO A 12 -9.58 13.66 -10.33
CA PRO A 12 -10.43 14.68 -9.72
C PRO A 12 -10.17 14.89 -8.21
N PHE A 13 -9.60 13.90 -7.52
CA PHE A 13 -9.07 14.04 -6.17
C PHE A 13 -7.53 14.18 -6.21
N TYR A 14 -7.05 15.42 -6.25
CA TYR A 14 -5.62 15.73 -6.18
C TYR A 14 -5.34 16.83 -5.15
N LEU A 15 -4.62 16.46 -4.09
CA LEU A 15 -4.24 17.37 -3.00
C LEU A 15 -3.05 18.27 -3.36
N GLY A 16 -2.51 18.16 -4.58
CA GLY A 16 -1.35 18.93 -5.02
C GLY A 16 -0.17 18.83 -4.07
N ARG A 17 0.38 19.98 -3.68
CA ARG A 17 1.57 20.09 -2.83
C ARG A 17 1.34 19.56 -1.41
N ALA A 18 0.10 19.49 -0.95
CA ALA A 18 -0.25 18.92 0.35
C ALA A 18 -0.26 17.38 0.36
N SER A 19 -0.23 16.71 -0.80
CA SER A 19 -0.19 15.25 -0.87
C SER A 19 1.07 14.67 -0.23
N ARG A 20 2.24 15.28 -0.49
CA ARG A 20 3.53 14.83 0.05
C ARG A 20 3.57 14.79 1.59
N PRO A 21 3.26 15.88 2.31
CA PRO A 21 3.26 15.85 3.77
C PRO A 21 2.16 14.94 4.34
N VAL A 22 0.99 14.88 3.72
CA VAL A 22 -0.09 13.99 4.16
C VAL A 22 0.31 12.52 4.02
N CYS A 23 0.92 12.12 2.91
CA CYS A 23 1.45 10.77 2.72
C CYS A 23 2.53 10.43 3.76
N LEU A 24 3.41 11.38 4.09
CA LEU A 24 4.44 11.18 5.10
C LEU A 24 3.84 11.00 6.50
N VAL A 25 2.89 11.84 6.91
CA VAL A 25 2.20 11.71 8.20
C VAL A 25 1.41 10.41 8.26
N ALA A 26 0.69 10.05 7.21
CA ALA A 26 -0.03 8.78 7.12
C ALA A 26 0.91 7.58 7.23
N PHE A 27 2.04 7.61 6.53
CA PHE A 27 3.06 6.56 6.60
C PHE A 27 3.62 6.42 8.02
N LEU A 28 4.03 7.52 8.65
CA LEU A 28 4.53 7.51 10.02
C LEU A 28 3.48 6.99 11.02
N TRP A 29 2.23 7.38 10.84
CA TRP A 29 1.11 6.90 11.65
C TRP A 29 0.90 5.38 11.53
N ILE A 30 0.96 4.85 10.30
CA ILE A 30 0.88 3.40 10.06
C ILE A 30 2.06 2.69 10.75
N CYS A 31 3.29 3.18 10.58
CA CYS A 31 4.46 2.60 11.27
C CYS A 31 4.30 2.61 12.80
N TYR A 32 3.86 3.74 13.37
CA TYR A 32 3.62 3.87 14.81
C TYR A 32 2.58 2.84 15.30
N THR A 33 1.41 2.78 14.65
CA THR A 33 0.36 1.85 15.04
C THR A 33 0.79 0.39 14.89
N CYS A 34 1.50 0.02 13.82
CA CYS A 34 2.07 -1.31 13.68
C CYS A 34 2.97 -1.69 14.86
N CYS A 35 3.88 -0.81 15.28
CA CYS A 35 4.76 -1.05 16.42
C CYS A 35 3.97 -1.23 17.73
N VAL A 36 3.00 -0.35 18.00
CA VAL A 36 2.16 -0.42 19.21
C VAL A 36 1.33 -1.70 19.26
N PHE A 37 0.74 -2.10 18.14
CA PHE A 37 -0.06 -3.34 18.07
C PHE A 37 0.78 -4.62 18.15
N MET A 38 2.09 -4.55 17.91
CA MET A 38 2.99 -5.70 18.03
C MET A 38 3.61 -5.85 19.43
N LEU A 39 3.48 -4.85 20.30
CA LEU A 39 4.04 -4.89 21.65
C LEU A 39 3.30 -5.92 22.53
N PRO A 40 3.99 -6.62 23.46
CA PRO A 40 3.33 -7.42 24.48
C PRO A 40 2.48 -6.52 25.41
N THR A 41 1.23 -6.91 25.65
CA THR A 41 0.28 -6.18 26.50
C THR A 41 0.38 -6.56 27.98
N SER A 42 1.15 -7.59 28.31
CA SER A 42 1.23 -8.15 29.67
C SER A 42 2.61 -8.73 29.98
N TYR A 43 2.98 -8.65 31.26
CA TYR A 43 4.22 -9.17 31.82
C TYR A 43 3.87 -10.10 33.00
N PRO A 44 4.51 -11.26 33.19
CA PRO A 44 5.66 -11.81 32.46
C PRO A 44 5.30 -12.42 31.09
N ILE A 45 6.23 -12.31 30.14
CA ILE A 45 6.06 -12.86 28.78
C ILE A 45 6.23 -14.38 28.83
N LYS A 46 5.11 -15.11 28.74
CA LYS A 46 5.06 -16.56 28.51
C LYS A 46 4.54 -16.83 27.10
N THR A 47 4.78 -18.03 26.56
CA THR A 47 4.24 -18.44 25.24
C THR A 47 2.74 -18.17 25.17
N ASP A 48 1.98 -18.56 26.20
CA ASP A 48 0.51 -18.43 26.20
C ASP A 48 0.00 -16.98 26.25
N THR A 49 0.85 -16.02 26.58
CA THR A 49 0.49 -14.61 26.81
C THR A 49 1.18 -13.67 25.81
N PHE A 50 2.03 -14.20 24.93
CA PHE A 50 2.72 -13.42 23.92
C PHE A 50 1.73 -12.91 22.86
N ASN A 51 1.96 -11.70 22.37
CA ASN A 51 1.19 -11.15 21.27
C ASN A 51 1.61 -11.84 19.96
N TYR A 52 0.79 -12.76 19.45
CA TYR A 52 1.06 -13.51 18.22
C TYR A 52 0.76 -12.74 16.93
N ALA A 53 0.21 -11.53 17.00
CA ALA A 53 -0.06 -10.70 15.82
C ALA A 53 1.15 -10.46 14.90
N PRO A 54 2.35 -10.08 15.39
CA PRO A 54 3.55 -9.95 14.54
C PRO A 54 3.95 -11.25 13.84
N VAL A 55 3.82 -12.39 14.53
CA VAL A 55 4.17 -13.71 13.98
C VAL A 55 3.20 -14.04 12.84
N ALA A 56 1.90 -13.97 13.09
CA ALA A 56 0.88 -14.23 12.09
C ALA A 56 1.04 -13.32 10.86
N LEU A 57 1.27 -12.01 11.07
CA LEU A 57 1.47 -11.06 9.98
C LEU A 57 2.70 -11.42 9.12
N SER A 58 3.83 -11.74 9.75
CA SER A 58 5.06 -12.07 9.03
C SER A 58 4.93 -13.35 8.20
N VAL A 59 4.24 -14.37 8.72
CA VAL A 59 3.95 -15.61 7.99
C VAL A 59 3.04 -15.34 6.81
N CYS A 60 1.93 -14.61 7.00
CA CYS A 60 1.00 -14.29 5.93
C CYS A 60 1.67 -13.47 4.81
N LEU A 61 2.41 -12.41 5.16
CA LEU A 61 3.14 -11.60 4.19
C LEU A 61 4.22 -12.43 3.47
N GLY A 62 4.93 -13.30 4.20
CA GLY A 62 5.92 -14.21 3.63
C GLY A 62 5.31 -15.18 2.61
N LEU A 63 4.16 -15.78 2.91
CA LEU A 63 3.45 -16.68 2.00
C LEU A 63 2.98 -15.96 0.73
N ILE A 64 2.41 -14.76 0.87
CA ILE A 64 1.97 -13.94 -0.27
C ILE A 64 3.16 -13.55 -1.14
N MET A 65 4.26 -13.10 -0.54
CA MET A 65 5.49 -12.74 -1.26
C MET A 65 6.12 -13.96 -1.95
N LEU A 66 6.14 -15.12 -1.28
CA LEU A 66 6.64 -16.36 -1.85
C LEU A 66 5.79 -16.76 -3.06
N TRP A 67 4.47 -16.76 -2.93
CA TRP A 67 3.57 -17.08 -4.04
C TRP A 67 3.71 -16.10 -5.20
N TRP A 68 3.91 -14.80 -4.91
CA TRP A 68 4.18 -13.79 -5.93
C TRP A 68 5.46 -14.08 -6.72
N VAL A 69 6.54 -14.46 -6.03
CA VAL A 69 7.83 -14.76 -6.66
C VAL A 69 7.78 -16.05 -7.45
N VAL A 70 7.13 -17.09 -6.93
CA VAL A 70 7.03 -18.40 -7.56
C VAL A 70 6.15 -18.34 -8.80
N ASP A 71 4.97 -17.73 -8.68
CA ASP A 71 3.88 -18.00 -9.60
C ASP A 71 3.29 -16.69 -10.14
N ALA A 72 2.68 -15.86 -9.28
CA ALA A 72 1.82 -14.77 -9.72
C ALA A 72 2.51 -13.75 -10.65
N ARG A 73 3.83 -13.52 -10.49
CA ARG A 73 4.59 -12.63 -11.38
C ARG A 73 4.59 -13.04 -12.86
N GLN A 74 4.37 -14.31 -13.17
CA GLN A 74 4.41 -14.84 -14.55
C GLN A 74 3.09 -14.60 -15.28
N TRP A 75 1.95 -14.64 -14.59
CA TRP A 75 0.63 -14.46 -15.18
C TRP A 75 0.04 -13.05 -14.98
N PHE A 76 0.65 -12.22 -14.13
CA PHE A 76 0.17 -10.87 -13.88
C PHE A 76 0.34 -9.97 -15.11
N LYS A 77 -0.76 -9.70 -15.82
CA LYS A 77 -0.82 -8.63 -16.82
C LYS A 77 -1.09 -7.32 -16.12
N GLY A 78 -0.20 -6.34 -16.32
CA GLY A 78 -0.33 -5.01 -15.73
C GLY A 78 -1.67 -4.34 -16.03
N PRO A 79 -2.07 -3.33 -15.24
CA PRO A 79 -3.37 -2.69 -15.37
C PRO A 79 -3.55 -2.10 -16.78
N VAL A 80 -4.57 -2.57 -17.50
CA VAL A 80 -4.98 -2.01 -18.79
C VAL A 80 -5.71 -0.69 -18.50
N ARG A 81 -5.20 0.43 -19.05
CA ARG A 81 -5.84 1.74 -18.89
C ARG A 81 -7.16 1.77 -19.66
N ASN A 82 -8.29 1.85 -18.95
CA ASN A 82 -9.63 2.08 -19.52
C ASN A 82 -9.98 3.59 -19.54
N ILE A 83 -9.08 4.43 -20.07
CA ILE A 83 -9.36 5.86 -20.23
C ILE A 83 -9.47 6.11 -21.73
N ASP A 84 -10.61 5.76 -22.30
CA ASP A 84 -10.95 6.13 -23.66
C ASP A 84 -11.27 7.63 -23.73
N GLU A 85 -10.81 8.27 -24.80
CA GLU A 85 -11.06 9.65 -25.16
C GLU A 85 -12.56 10.02 -25.11
N HIS A 86 -12.99 10.77 -24.10
CA HIS A 86 -14.16 11.65 -24.25
C HIS A 86 -13.73 13.02 -24.78
N ASN A 87 -13.01 13.05 -25.91
CA ASN A 87 -12.77 14.27 -26.67
C ASN A 87 -13.76 14.33 -27.83
N GLY A 88 -15.03 14.57 -27.50
CA GLY A 88 -16.11 14.79 -28.45
C GLY A 88 -16.62 16.22 -28.38
N ASN A 89 -15.95 17.13 -29.09
CA ASN A 89 -16.52 18.32 -29.72
C ASN A 89 -17.46 19.21 -28.87
N ALA A 90 -16.94 20.31 -28.31
CA ALA A 90 -17.73 21.49 -27.98
C ALA A 90 -17.07 22.74 -28.58
N LYS A 91 -17.25 22.92 -29.89
CA LYS A 91 -17.26 24.25 -30.50
C LYS A 91 -18.71 24.59 -30.87
N VAL A 92 -19.30 25.55 -30.16
CA VAL A 92 -20.36 26.44 -30.66
C VAL A 92 -20.15 27.81 -30.04
#